data_AF-A0A533WR85-F1
#
_entry.id   AF-A0A533WR85-F1
#
_cell.length_a   1.000
_cell.length_b   1.000
_cell.length_c   1.000
_cell.angle_alpha   90.00
_cell.angle_beta   90.00
_cell.angle_gamma   90.00
#
_symmetry.space_group_name_H-M   'P 1'
#
loop_
_entity.id
_entity.type
_entity.pdbx_description
1 polymer ?
#
loop_
_entity_poly.entity_id
_entity_poly.type
_entity_poly.pdbx_seq_one_letter_code
_entity_poly.pdbx_strand_id
1 'polypeptide(L)' 'MLELAYTTAEHHPYWAVLYHAVEISKIALEKWNSDLTADQISEMSWRCDEIKMGLDKLSSK' A
#
# COMPACT_ATOMS: atom_id res chain seq x y z
N MET A 1 1.22 -20.92 -2.78
CA MET A 1 0.24 -20.39 -3.76
C MET A 1 0.09 -18.89 -3.61
N LEU A 2 -0.18 -18.37 -2.41
CA LEU A 2 -0.22 -16.92 -2.12
C LEU A 2 1.09 -16.20 -2.49
N GLU A 3 2.24 -16.71 -2.02
CA GLU A 3 3.58 -16.15 -2.32
C GLU A 3 3.88 -16.05 -3.83
N LEU A 4 3.42 -17.03 -4.62
CA LEU A 4 3.64 -17.05 -6.07
C LEU A 4 2.75 -16.03 -6.80
N ALA A 5 1.53 -15.83 -6.30
CA ALA A 5 0.63 -14.80 -6.79
C ALA A 5 1.15 -13.39 -6.44
N TYR A 6 1.68 -13.21 -5.22
CA TYR A 6 2.30 -11.96 -4.79
C TYR A 6 3.53 -11.61 -5.64
N THR A 7 4.48 -12.54 -5.78
CA THR A 7 5.67 -12.34 -6.63
C THR A 7 5.35 -12.07 -8.10
N THR A 8 4.34 -12.73 -8.66
CA THR A 8 3.90 -12.45 -10.04
C THR A 8 3.23 -11.08 -10.14
N ALA A 9 2.37 -10.74 -9.18
CA ALA A 9 1.63 -9.49 -9.18
C ALA A 9 2.55 -8.28 -8.92
N GLU A 10 3.63 -8.45 -8.16
CA GLU A 10 4.66 -7.42 -7.90
C GLU A 10 5.31 -6.85 -9.16
N HIS A 11 5.34 -7.62 -10.25
CA HIS A 11 5.85 -7.16 -11.54
C HIS A 11 4.83 -6.33 -12.34
N HIS A 12 3.56 -6.26 -11.92
CA HIS A 12 2.54 -5.48 -12.60
C HIS A 12 2.75 -3.97 -12.36
N PRO A 13 2.68 -3.09 -13.39
CA PRO A 13 2.96 -1.66 -13.23
C PRO A 13 2.13 -0.94 -12.15
N TYR A 14 0.90 -1.40 -11.91
CA TYR A 14 -0.01 -0.81 -10.92
C TYR A 14 0.09 -1.46 -9.53
N TRP A 15 0.95 -2.46 -9.35
CA TRP A 15 0.99 -3.26 -8.13
C TRP A 15 1.26 -2.42 -6.88
N ALA A 16 2.31 -1.59 -6.90
CA ALA A 16 2.66 -0.76 -5.75
C ALA A 16 1.45 0.10 -5.31
N VAL A 17 0.77 0.73 -6.25
CA VAL A 17 -0.41 1.56 -5.97
C VAL A 17 -1.52 0.74 -5.31
N LEU A 18 -1.87 -0.41 -5.88
CA LEU A 18 -2.95 -1.26 -5.37
C LEU A 18 -2.61 -1.86 -4.00
N TYR A 19 -1.42 -2.43 -3.86
CA TYR A 19 -0.99 -3.08 -2.64
C TYR A 19 -0.97 -2.11 -1.46
N HIS A 20 -0.32 -0.95 -1.62
CA HIS A 20 -0.23 0.04 -0.56
C HIS A 20 -1.60 0.64 -0.21
N ALA A 21 -2.49 0.85 -1.18
CA ALA A 21 -3.85 1.32 -0.93
C ALA A 21 -4.71 0.29 -0.15
N VAL A 22 -4.61 -0.99 -0.49
CA VAL A 22 -5.30 -2.08 0.23
C VAL A 22 -4.82 -2.15 1.68
N GLU A 23 -3.52 -1.99 1.91
CA GLU A 23 -2.95 -2.10 3.25
C GLU A 23 -3.30 -0.89 4.13
N ILE A 24 -3.34 0.31 3.58
CA ILE A 24 -3.93 1.49 4.24
C ILE A 24 -5.39 1.22 4.62
N SER A 25 -6.17 0.68 3.67
CA SER A 25 -7.60 0.36 3.90
C SER A 25 -7.77 -0.68 4.99
N LYS A 26 -6.89 -1.68 5.06
CA LYS A 26 -6.87 -2.71 6.09
C LYS A 26 -6.61 -2.11 7.47
N ILE A 27 -5.58 -1.26 7.62
CA ILE A 27 -5.28 -0.58 8.89
C ILE A 27 -6.50 0.24 9.37
N ALA A 28 -7.12 1.00 8.45
CA ALA A 28 -8.30 1.80 8.77
C ALA A 28 -9.51 0.94 9.20
N LEU A 29 -9.75 -0.18 8.52
CA LEU A 29 -10.84 -1.12 8.86
C LEU A 29 -10.60 -1.80 10.21
N GLU A 30 -9.37 -2.25 10.48
CA GLU A 30 -9.00 -2.89 11.76
C GLU A 30 -9.15 -1.92 12.94
N LYS A 31 -8.96 -0.61 12.71
CA LYS A 31 -9.09 0.44 13.72
C LYS A 31 -10.40 1.22 13.61
N TRP A 32 -11.40 0.74 12.89
CA TRP A 32 -12.65 1.47 12.65
C TRP A 32 -13.33 2.01 13.93
N ASN A 33 -13.23 1.29 15.05
CA ASN A 33 -13.84 1.66 16.33
C ASN A 33 -12.82 2.12 17.39
N SER A 34 -11.60 2.50 17.00
CA SER A 34 -10.53 2.89 17.93
C SER A 34 -9.58 3.90 17.30
N ASP A 35 -8.83 4.63 18.12
CA ASP A 35 -7.83 5.55 17.59
C ASP A 35 -6.65 4.80 16.93
N LEU A 36 -6.11 5.39 15.87
CA LEU A 36 -4.86 4.95 15.26
C LEU A 36 -3.69 5.26 16.19
N THR A 37 -2.76 4.31 16.34
CA THR A 37 -1.51 4.59 17.05
C THR A 37 -0.58 5.44 16.19
N ALA A 38 0.40 6.09 16.82
CA ALA A 38 1.43 6.84 16.10
C ALA A 38 2.19 5.96 15.09
N ASP A 39 2.44 4.70 15.43
CA ASP A 39 3.10 3.74 14.54
C ASP A 39 2.23 3.43 13.32
N GLN A 40 0.92 3.26 13.50
CA GLN A 40 0.00 3.00 12.39
C GLN A 40 -0.13 4.22 11.46
N ILE A 41 -0.15 5.44 12.03
CA ILE A 41 -0.13 6.68 11.25
C ILE A 41 1.18 6.78 10.45
N SER A 42 2.31 6.44 11.08
CA SER A 42 3.62 6.46 10.43
C SER A 42 3.69 5.42 9.31
N GLU A 43 3.16 4.22 9.52
CA GLU A 43 3.07 3.18 8.49
C GLU A 43 2.20 3.65 7.32
N MET A 44 0.98 4.14 7.58
CA MET A 44 0.09 4.65 6.53
C MET A 44 0.74 5.78 5.74
N SER A 45 1.50 6.66 6.40
CA SER A 45 2.23 7.76 5.75
C SER A 45 3.31 7.21 4.81
N TRP A 46 4.11 6.25 5.27
CA TRP A 46 5.11 5.60 4.42
C TRP A 46 4.47 4.87 3.22
N ARG A 47 3.32 4.20 3.42
CA ARG A 47 2.57 3.57 2.32
C ARG A 47 2.10 4.60 1.29
N CYS A 48 1.70 5.80 1.71
CA CYS A 48 1.35 6.90 0.80
C CYS A 48 2.56 7.36 -0.04
N ASP A 49 3.76 7.41 0.54
CA ASP A 49 4.98 7.73 -0.19
C ASP A 49 5.28 6.67 -1.28
N GLU A 50 5.09 5.39 -0.96
CA GLU A 50 5.25 4.31 -1.94
C GLU A 50 4.20 4.38 -3.07
N ILE A 51 2.94 4.75 -2.76
CA ILE A 51 1.92 5.03 -3.79
C ILE A 51 2.39 6.15 -4.71
N LYS A 52 2.89 7.25 -4.14
CA LYS A 52 3.40 8.39 -4.90
C LYS A 52 4.56 7.97 -5.80
N MET A 53 5.53 7.24 -5.27
CA MET A 53 6.65 6.70 -6.06
C MET A 53 6.17 5.75 -7.18
N GLY A 54 5.15 4.95 -6.91
CA GLY A 54 4.50 4.10 -7.92
C GLY A 54 3.87 4.92 -9.05
N LEU A 55 3.14 5.99 -8.72
CA LEU A 55 2.56 6.90 -9.71
C LEU A 55 3.62 7.67 -10.51
N ASP A 56 4.68 8.14 -9.86
CA ASP A 56 5.78 8.84 -10.51
C ASP A 56 6.43 7.95 -11.57
N LYS A 57 6.68 6.67 -11.26
CA LYS A 57 7.20 5.67 -12.22
C LYS A 57 6.28 5.45 -13.42
N LEU A 58 4.96 5.53 -13.25
CA LEU A 58 3.99 5.41 -14.34
C LEU A 58 3.97 6.66 -15.22
N SER A 59 4.12 7.84 -14.62
CA SER A 59 4.16 9.13 -15.33
C SER A 59 5.50 9.40 -16.04
N SER A 60 6.55 8.68 -15.64
CA SER A 60 7.91 8.77 -16.23
C SER A 60 8.12 7.83 -17.42
N LYS A 61 7.05 7.17 -17.90
CA LYS A 61 7.02 6.40 -19.14
C LYS A 61 6.56 7.27 -20.30
#